data_AF-A0A353RFB4-F1
#
_entry.id   AF-A0A353RFB4-F1
#
_cell.length_a   1.000
_cell.length_b   1.000
_cell.length_c   1.000
_cell.angle_alpha   90.00
_cell.angle_beta   90.00
_cell.angle_gamma   90.00
#
_symmetry.space_group_name_H-M   'P 1'
#
loop_
_entity.id
_entity.type
_entity.pdbx_description
1 polymer ?
#
loop_
_entity_poly.entity_id
_entity_poly.type
_entity_poly.pdbx_seq_one_letter_code
_entity_poly.pdbx_strand_id
1 'polypeptide(L)'
;MNCRSDHNCSNCSIHRVHRSVWRSLKPQAAFTKNAKAFSERSVLQKRGNPMPRRKSYIKQLNARDQKILSAFYCCQHLSQQQITSIVTKNRLKSYIKQGIVVKQNYIPKHVGDSAHPVYALTKSGRQYIRCHISKMRNTAPYHSSSAPAHNIRLSEIYLSETKNENAQWLTERDLQQLFLDTIQGREDERELLDALRTHTLSPPDGAVLCNGEVTLIEIVSVNYSQEEISAKQTYSDYMSMPIEFYRV
;
A
#
# COMPACT_ATOMS: atom_id res chain seq x y z
N MET A 1 -39.32 37.62 31.26
CA MET A 1 -38.32 38.70 31.39
C MET A 1 -36.95 38.04 31.49
N ASN A 2 -36.08 38.35 30.51
CA ASN A 2 -34.60 38.47 30.51
C ASN A 2 -33.75 37.51 31.38
N CYS A 3 -32.56 37.04 31.00
CA CYS A 3 -31.72 37.10 29.81
C CYS A 3 -30.51 36.16 30.05
N ARG A 4 -30.09 35.42 29.01
CA ARG A 4 -28.73 35.03 28.58
C ARG A 4 -27.59 34.82 29.60
N SER A 5 -26.90 33.69 29.41
CA SER A 5 -25.44 33.68 29.20
C SER A 5 -24.99 32.42 28.43
N ASP A 6 -24.88 32.59 27.11
CA ASP A 6 -24.07 31.76 26.23
C ASP A 6 -22.58 31.91 26.59
N HIS A 7 -21.86 30.80 26.76
CA HIS A 7 -20.40 30.79 26.59
C HIS A 7 -20.00 29.79 25.51
N ASN A 8 -19.60 30.42 24.42
CA ASN A 8 -19.15 29.94 23.14
C ASN A 8 -17.72 29.40 23.29
N CYS A 9 -17.52 28.08 23.42
CA CYS A 9 -16.19 27.48 23.40
C CYS A 9 -15.78 27.14 21.95
N SER A 10 -15.67 28.17 21.12
CA SER A 10 -15.14 28.10 19.76
C SER A 10 -13.64 28.36 19.79
N ASN A 11 -12.85 27.42 20.32
CA ASN A 11 -11.38 27.39 20.12
C ASN A 11 -10.74 26.05 20.49
N CYS A 12 -11.30 24.93 20.00
CA CYS A 12 -10.63 23.63 20.09
C CYS A 12 -9.76 23.42 18.85
N SER A 13 -8.45 23.63 19.02
CA SER A 13 -7.39 23.48 18.00
C SER A 13 -7.35 22.09 17.32
N ILE A 14 -8.05 21.11 17.90
CA ILE A 14 -8.17 19.73 17.42
C ILE A 14 -9.07 19.64 16.16
N HIS A 15 -10.07 20.50 16.00
CA HIS A 15 -10.99 20.46 14.85
C HIS A 15 -10.41 21.06 13.55
N ARG A 16 -9.29 21.80 13.62
CA ARG A 16 -8.70 22.44 12.43
C ARG A 16 -7.78 21.51 11.64
N VAL A 17 -7.12 20.57 12.32
CA VAL A 17 -6.26 19.53 11.70
C VAL A 17 -7.11 18.57 10.86
N HIS A 18 -8.34 18.30 11.30
CA HIS A 18 -9.29 17.39 10.65
C HIS A 18 -9.85 17.85 9.29
N ARG A 19 -9.47 19.04 8.77
CA ARG A 19 -9.84 19.50 7.41
C ARG A 19 -8.64 19.76 6.50
N SER A 20 -7.44 20.01 7.04
CA SER A 20 -6.25 20.30 6.24
C SER A 20 -5.61 19.02 5.68
N VAL A 21 -5.51 17.96 6.50
CA VAL A 21 -4.93 16.67 6.10
C VAL A 21 -5.67 16.05 4.90
N TRP A 22 -6.99 16.24 4.83
CA TRP A 22 -7.85 15.63 3.80
C TRP A 22 -7.92 16.39 2.48
N ARG A 23 -7.48 17.66 2.41
CA ARG A 23 -7.40 18.38 1.12
C ARG A 23 -6.28 17.84 0.23
N SER A 24 -5.27 17.19 0.83
CA SER A 24 -4.13 16.61 0.12
C SER A 24 -4.42 15.28 -0.56
N LEU A 25 -5.55 14.61 -0.23
CA LEU A 25 -5.96 13.34 -0.85
C LEU A 25 -6.85 13.51 -2.10
N LYS A 26 -7.10 14.75 -2.55
CA LYS A 26 -7.67 15.00 -3.89
C LYS A 26 -6.59 14.79 -4.95
N PRO A 27 -6.91 14.22 -6.14
CA PRO A 27 -5.94 14.06 -7.21
C PRO A 27 -5.44 15.43 -7.67
N GLN A 28 -4.25 15.83 -7.23
CA GLN A 28 -3.61 17.05 -7.72
C GLN A 28 -3.12 16.81 -9.15
N ALA A 29 -3.94 17.25 -10.10
CA ALA A 29 -3.54 17.49 -11.47
C ALA A 29 -2.64 18.74 -11.53
N ALA A 30 -1.35 18.60 -11.23
CA ALA A 30 -0.38 19.68 -11.44
C ALA A 30 1.06 19.15 -11.48
N PHE A 31 1.49 18.53 -12.58
CA PHE A 31 2.91 18.47 -12.94
C PHE A 31 3.06 18.23 -14.46
N THR A 32 2.71 19.24 -15.25
CA THR A 32 3.10 19.31 -16.67
C THR A 32 3.72 20.67 -16.94
N LYS A 33 5.04 20.77 -16.73
CA LYS A 33 5.91 21.82 -17.30
C LYS A 33 7.36 21.42 -17.05
N ASN A 34 7.91 20.62 -17.97
CA ASN A 34 9.33 20.59 -18.39
C ASN A 34 9.67 19.26 -19.10
N ALA A 35 9.05 19.03 -20.25
CA ALA A 35 9.39 17.92 -21.16
C ALA A 35 9.74 18.41 -22.59
N LYS A 36 10.19 19.67 -22.71
CA LYS A 36 10.66 20.26 -23.98
C LYS A 36 12.03 20.92 -23.78
N ALA A 37 13.04 20.10 -23.51
CA ALA A 37 14.45 20.51 -23.63
C ALA A 37 15.36 19.28 -23.51
N PHE A 38 15.21 18.28 -24.39
CA PHE A 38 16.27 17.30 -24.65
C PHE A 38 16.01 16.58 -25.98
N SER A 39 15.75 17.38 -27.01
CA SER A 39 15.73 16.97 -28.41
C SER A 39 16.95 17.63 -29.05
N GLU A 40 17.74 16.85 -29.78
CA GLU A 40 18.94 17.26 -30.53
C GLU A 40 20.25 17.30 -29.74
N ARG A 41 20.89 16.13 -29.65
CA ARG A 41 22.32 15.90 -29.97
C ARG A 41 22.73 14.47 -29.57
N SER A 42 22.81 13.58 -30.55
CA SER A 42 23.91 12.61 -30.73
C SER A 42 23.49 11.57 -31.77
N VAL A 43 23.88 11.87 -33.00
CA VAL A 43 23.98 10.93 -34.10
C VAL A 43 25.17 10.00 -33.82
N LEU A 44 25.03 8.74 -34.29
CA LEU A 44 26.05 7.69 -34.41
C LEU A 44 26.57 7.01 -33.13
N GLN A 45 26.00 5.84 -32.81
CA GLN A 45 26.81 4.65 -32.50
C GLN A 45 26.03 3.32 -32.60
N LYS A 46 26.53 2.47 -33.50
CA LYS A 46 26.52 1.00 -33.56
C LYS A 46 25.17 0.27 -33.52
N ARG A 47 24.79 -0.23 -34.70
CA ARG A 47 23.79 -1.30 -34.92
C ARG A 47 24.25 -2.58 -34.22
N GLY A 48 23.86 -2.77 -32.95
CA GLY A 48 23.80 -4.09 -32.35
C GLY A 48 22.65 -4.87 -32.98
N ASN A 49 22.84 -6.17 -33.23
CA ASN A 49 21.77 -7.07 -33.65
C ASN A 49 20.51 -6.85 -32.78
N PRO A 50 19.30 -6.75 -33.37
CA PRO A 50 18.09 -6.62 -32.57
C PRO A 50 17.93 -7.88 -31.72
N MET A 51 18.12 -7.73 -30.41
CA MET A 51 17.74 -8.73 -29.42
C MET A 51 16.30 -9.20 -29.73
N PRO A 52 16.01 -10.52 -29.71
CA PRO A 52 14.66 -11.00 -29.94
C PRO A 52 13.72 -10.30 -28.95
N ARG A 53 12.72 -9.58 -29.48
CA ARG A 53 11.73 -8.88 -28.66
C ARG A 53 11.13 -9.90 -27.71
N ARG A 54 11.30 -9.71 -26.40
CA ARG A 54 10.69 -10.58 -25.38
C ARG A 54 9.21 -10.70 -25.70
N LYS A 55 8.74 -11.92 -26.01
CA LYS A 55 7.34 -12.19 -26.33
C LYS A 55 6.50 -11.78 -25.13
N SER A 56 5.64 -10.77 -25.29
CA SER A 56 4.74 -10.37 -24.20
C SER A 56 3.67 -11.45 -24.04
N TYR A 57 3.66 -12.13 -22.89
CA TYR A 57 2.67 -13.16 -22.57
C TYR A 57 1.30 -12.56 -22.22
N ILE A 58 1.26 -11.26 -21.94
CA ILE A 58 0.07 -10.48 -21.63
C ILE A 58 0.05 -9.27 -22.57
N LYS A 59 -0.96 -9.24 -23.46
CA LYS A 59 -1.11 -8.16 -24.44
C LYS A 59 -1.82 -6.94 -23.87
N GLN A 60 -2.88 -7.17 -23.08
CA GLN A 60 -3.71 -6.14 -22.46
C GLN A 60 -4.16 -6.62 -21.08
N LEU A 61 -4.30 -5.69 -20.14
CA LEU A 61 -4.81 -5.93 -18.78
C LEU A 61 -6.32 -5.67 -18.75
N ASN A 62 -7.09 -6.66 -18.30
CA ASN A 62 -8.51 -6.48 -17.99
C ASN A 62 -8.73 -6.09 -16.52
N ALA A 63 -9.98 -5.86 -16.12
CA ALA A 63 -10.32 -5.46 -14.75
C ALA A 63 -9.87 -6.49 -13.68
N ARG A 64 -9.95 -7.80 -13.99
CA ARG A 64 -9.50 -8.86 -13.09
C ARG A 64 -7.98 -8.87 -12.94
N ASP A 65 -7.26 -8.61 -14.03
CA ASP A 65 -5.80 -8.47 -14.01
C ASP A 65 -5.42 -7.24 -13.16
N GLN A 66 -6.09 -6.10 -13.34
CA GLN A 66 -5.85 -4.91 -12.52
C GLN A 66 -6.11 -5.17 -11.04
N LYS A 67 -7.17 -5.90 -10.68
CA LYS A 67 -7.48 -6.27 -9.29
C LYS A 67 -6.38 -7.11 -8.66
N ILE A 68 -5.98 -8.21 -9.30
CA ILE A 68 -4.93 -9.10 -8.78
C ILE A 68 -3.57 -8.41 -8.71
N LEU A 69 -3.21 -7.63 -9.74
CA LEU A 69 -1.95 -6.91 -9.75
C LEU A 69 -1.91 -5.80 -8.70
N SER A 70 -3.04 -5.13 -8.45
CA SER A 70 -3.14 -4.17 -7.33
C SER A 70 -2.95 -4.86 -5.98
N ALA A 71 -3.59 -6.03 -5.76
CA ALA A 71 -3.41 -6.80 -4.54
C ALA A 71 -1.93 -7.22 -4.33
N PHE A 72 -1.25 -7.68 -5.38
CA PHE A 72 0.19 -7.96 -5.29
C PHE A 72 1.01 -6.72 -4.94
N TYR A 73 0.66 -5.56 -5.49
CA TYR A 73 1.36 -4.30 -5.23
C TYR A 73 1.20 -3.83 -3.78
N CYS A 74 0.02 -4.05 -3.21
CA CYS A 74 -0.34 -3.62 -1.86
C CYS A 74 -0.02 -4.64 -0.76
N CYS A 75 0.19 -5.92 -1.10
CA CYS A 75 0.34 -6.99 -0.09
C CYS A 75 1.54 -7.93 -0.34
N GLN A 76 2.25 -7.80 -1.46
CA GLN A 76 3.44 -8.59 -1.85
C GLN A 76 3.21 -10.09 -2.11
N HIS A 77 2.43 -10.83 -1.30
CA HIS A 77 2.13 -12.25 -1.49
C HIS A 77 0.64 -12.54 -1.60
N LEU A 78 0.30 -13.51 -2.46
CA LEU A 78 -1.04 -14.08 -2.55
C LEU A 78 -0.95 -15.61 -2.63
N SER A 79 -1.92 -16.30 -2.03
CA SER A 79 -2.10 -17.74 -2.16
C SER A 79 -2.66 -18.11 -3.54
N GLN A 80 -2.46 -19.37 -3.96
CA GLN A 80 -3.05 -19.84 -5.20
C GLN A 80 -4.58 -19.67 -5.22
N GLN A 81 -5.25 -19.94 -4.10
CA GLN A 81 -6.71 -19.86 -3.98
C GLN A 81 -7.19 -18.42 -4.21
N GLN A 82 -6.58 -17.43 -3.55
CA GLN A 82 -6.91 -16.01 -3.72
C GLN A 82 -6.72 -15.53 -5.16
N ILE A 83 -5.69 -16.01 -5.84
CA ILE A 83 -5.47 -15.64 -7.24
C ILE A 83 -6.53 -16.30 -8.13
N THR A 84 -6.78 -17.59 -7.94
CA THR A 84 -7.66 -18.37 -8.81
C THR A 84 -9.14 -18.08 -8.62
N SER A 85 -9.53 -17.42 -7.52
CA SER A 85 -10.89 -16.90 -7.34
C SER A 85 -11.18 -15.69 -8.23
N ILE A 86 -10.15 -15.01 -8.75
CA ILE A 86 -10.30 -13.80 -9.58
C ILE A 86 -9.83 -14.01 -11.02
N VAL A 87 -8.72 -14.74 -11.23
CA VAL A 87 -8.18 -15.02 -12.57
C VAL A 87 -7.97 -16.52 -12.82
N THR A 88 -7.90 -16.93 -14.08
CA THR A 88 -7.70 -18.36 -14.40
C THR A 88 -6.28 -18.84 -14.09
N LYS A 89 -6.10 -20.14 -13.86
CA LYS A 89 -4.78 -20.78 -13.72
C LYS A 89 -3.85 -20.48 -14.91
N ASN A 90 -4.41 -20.38 -16.12
CA ASN A 90 -3.63 -20.03 -17.31
C ASN A 90 -3.14 -18.58 -17.29
N ARG A 91 -3.96 -17.64 -16.78
CA ARG A 91 -3.53 -16.25 -16.59
C ARG A 91 -2.40 -16.15 -15.56
N LEU A 92 -2.49 -16.89 -14.45
CA LEU A 92 -1.40 -16.98 -13.47
C LEU A 92 -0.11 -17.52 -14.10
N LYS A 93 -0.19 -18.57 -14.94
CA LYS A 93 0.98 -19.05 -15.71
C LYS A 93 1.57 -17.94 -16.60
N SER A 94 0.75 -17.07 -17.20
CA SER A 94 1.24 -15.92 -17.97
C SER A 94 1.96 -14.89 -17.09
N TYR A 95 1.47 -14.59 -15.88
CA TYR A 95 2.18 -13.71 -14.94
C TYR A 95 3.58 -14.24 -14.61
N ILE A 96 3.69 -15.55 -14.37
CA ILE A 96 4.96 -16.22 -14.07
C ILE A 96 5.89 -16.18 -15.27
N LYS A 97 5.41 -16.55 -16.46
CA LYS A 97 6.20 -16.52 -17.71
C LYS A 97 6.69 -15.11 -18.07
N GLN A 98 5.90 -14.08 -17.74
CA GLN A 98 6.28 -12.69 -17.94
C GLN A 98 7.22 -12.15 -16.84
N GLY A 99 7.47 -12.93 -15.79
CA GLY A 99 8.32 -12.53 -14.66
C GLY A 99 7.68 -11.47 -13.78
N ILE A 100 6.34 -11.36 -13.76
CA ILE A 100 5.62 -10.43 -12.88
C ILE A 100 5.56 -11.00 -11.46
N VAL A 101 5.29 -12.29 -11.34
CA VAL A 101 5.25 -13.01 -10.05
C VAL A 101 6.12 -14.25 -10.12
N VAL A 102 6.60 -14.70 -8.96
CA VAL A 102 7.34 -15.95 -8.81
C VAL A 102 6.58 -16.88 -7.87
N LYS A 103 6.56 -18.18 -8.18
CA LYS A 103 6.02 -19.19 -7.28
C LYS A 103 7.04 -19.49 -6.18
N GLN A 104 6.57 -19.51 -4.94
CA GLN A 104 7.30 -19.93 -3.76
C GLN A 104 6.52 -21.08 -3.09
N ASN A 105 7.23 -21.99 -2.45
CA ASN A 105 6.62 -23.01 -1.61
C ASN A 105 6.74 -22.53 -0.17
N TYR A 106 5.60 -22.36 0.49
CA TYR A 106 5.54 -21.96 1.90
C TYR A 106 4.99 -23.13 2.70
N ILE A 107 5.68 -23.49 3.80
CA ILE A 107 5.21 -24.51 4.74
C ILE A 107 4.73 -23.76 5.98
N PRO A 108 3.40 -23.71 6.24
CA PRO A 108 2.87 -23.09 7.44
C PRO A 108 3.32 -23.87 8.68
N LYS A 109 3.80 -23.17 9.71
CA LYS A 109 4.28 -23.81 10.95
C LYS A 109 3.20 -24.58 11.73
N HIS A 110 1.92 -24.34 11.45
CA HIS A 110 0.80 -24.80 12.30
C HIS A 110 -0.33 -25.53 11.55
N VAL A 111 -0.24 -25.72 10.23
CA VAL A 111 -1.32 -26.32 9.40
C VAL A 111 -0.89 -27.66 8.77
N GLY A 112 0.26 -28.20 9.21
CA GLY A 112 0.86 -29.45 8.74
C GLY A 112 2.04 -29.24 7.79
N ASP A 113 2.80 -30.31 7.54
CA ASP A 113 4.04 -30.29 6.74
C ASP A 113 3.83 -30.16 5.22
N SER A 114 2.62 -29.81 4.79
CA SER A 114 2.30 -29.67 3.37
C SER A 114 2.69 -28.30 2.86
N ALA A 115 3.55 -28.27 1.85
CA ALA A 115 3.92 -27.03 1.17
C ALA A 115 2.72 -26.46 0.40
N HIS A 116 2.29 -25.26 0.78
CA HIS A 116 1.28 -24.50 0.06
C HIS A 116 1.93 -23.58 -0.98
N PRO A 117 1.41 -23.56 -2.22
CA PRO A 117 1.90 -22.66 -3.25
C PRO A 117 1.49 -21.21 -2.95
N VAL A 118 2.50 -20.37 -2.75
CA VAL A 118 2.37 -18.92 -2.58
C VAL A 118 3.04 -18.23 -3.75
N TYR A 119 2.56 -17.07 -4.13
CA TYR A 119 3.12 -16.28 -5.22
C TYR A 119 3.56 -14.93 -4.67
N ALA A 120 4.74 -14.50 -5.08
CA ALA A 120 5.34 -13.24 -4.65
C ALA A 120 5.53 -12.30 -5.83
N LEU A 121 5.26 -11.01 -5.61
CA LEU A 121 5.52 -9.97 -6.59
C LEU A 121 7.04 -9.78 -6.77
N THR A 122 7.51 -9.78 -8.02
CA THR A 122 8.93 -9.56 -8.32
C THR A 122 9.26 -8.07 -8.47
N LYS A 123 10.55 -7.72 -8.48
CA LYS A 123 11.01 -6.36 -8.83
C LYS A 123 10.53 -5.93 -10.22
N SER A 124 10.62 -6.82 -11.21
CA SER A 124 10.10 -6.56 -12.56
C SER A 124 8.58 -6.45 -12.58
N GLY A 125 7.87 -7.23 -11.76
CA GLY A 125 6.43 -7.13 -11.59
C GLY A 125 5.99 -5.78 -11.03
N ARG A 126 6.68 -5.27 -10.00
CA ARG A 126 6.44 -3.91 -9.47
C ARG A 126 6.59 -2.86 -10.57
N GLN A 127 7.68 -2.91 -11.35
CA GLN A 127 7.87 -1.99 -12.47
C GLN A 127 6.76 -2.13 -13.52
N TYR A 128 6.40 -3.36 -13.86
CA TYR A 128 5.34 -3.64 -14.82
C TYR A 128 4.02 -2.99 -14.37
N ILE A 129 3.65 -3.15 -13.10
CA ILE A 129 2.43 -2.58 -12.53
C ILE A 129 2.45 -1.05 -12.62
N ARG A 130 3.53 -0.39 -12.19
CA ARG A 130 3.65 1.09 -12.27
C ARG A 130 3.50 1.63 -13.69
N CYS A 131 4.01 0.90 -14.68
CA CYS A 131 3.89 1.30 -16.08
C CYS A 131 2.48 1.14 -16.66
N HIS A 132 1.71 0.13 -16.19
CA HIS A 132 0.46 -0.28 -16.84
C HIS A 132 -0.80 0.00 -16.02
N ILE A 133 -0.69 0.31 -14.73
CA ILE A 133 -1.81 0.64 -13.85
C ILE A 133 -1.63 2.07 -13.34
N SER A 134 -2.34 3.02 -13.95
CA SER A 134 -2.16 4.46 -13.72
C SER A 134 -2.26 4.86 -12.25
N LYS A 135 -3.21 4.28 -11.50
CA LYS A 135 -3.38 4.53 -10.06
C LYS A 135 -2.16 4.15 -9.20
N MET A 136 -1.30 3.24 -9.68
CA MET A 136 -0.12 2.77 -8.96
C MET A 136 1.17 3.44 -9.42
N ARG A 137 1.11 4.40 -10.35
CA ARG A 137 2.30 5.01 -10.94
C ARG A 137 3.14 5.77 -9.91
N ASN A 138 2.47 6.47 -9.00
CA ASN A 138 3.08 7.38 -8.02
C ASN A 138 2.89 6.90 -6.57
N THR A 139 2.42 5.67 -6.37
CA THR A 139 2.24 5.11 -5.02
C THR A 139 3.43 4.24 -4.66
N ALA A 140 3.72 4.15 -3.36
CA ALA A 140 4.76 3.28 -2.90
C ALA A 140 4.24 1.84 -2.75
N PRO A 141 4.95 0.82 -3.26
CA PRO A 141 4.53 -0.56 -3.08
C PRO A 141 4.75 -0.98 -1.63
N TYR A 142 3.88 -1.84 -1.12
CA TYR A 142 4.16 -2.57 0.11
C TYR A 142 5.38 -3.47 -0.08
N HIS A 143 6.21 -3.59 0.94
CA HIS A 143 7.45 -4.36 0.84
C HIS A 143 7.75 -5.12 2.13
N SER A 144 7.19 -6.33 2.25
CA SER A 144 7.65 -7.34 3.20
C SER A 144 7.84 -8.67 2.47
N SER A 145 9.06 -9.02 2.08
CA SER A 145 9.32 -10.25 1.33
C SER A 145 9.51 -11.50 2.22
N SER A 146 9.65 -11.33 3.53
CA SER A 146 10.07 -12.37 4.48
C SER A 146 8.93 -13.02 5.27
N ALA A 147 7.69 -12.51 5.17
CA ALA A 147 6.56 -13.00 5.97
C ALA A 147 5.35 -13.46 5.12
N PRO A 148 5.42 -14.61 4.42
CA PRO A 148 4.34 -15.07 3.55
C PRO A 148 2.98 -15.19 4.23
N ALA A 149 2.90 -15.75 5.46
CA ALA A 149 1.62 -15.89 6.17
C ALA A 149 0.99 -14.54 6.53
N HIS A 150 1.78 -13.63 7.08
CA HIS A 150 1.39 -12.24 7.35
C HIS A 150 0.82 -11.57 6.10
N ASN A 151 1.55 -11.67 4.99
CA ASN A 151 1.17 -11.04 3.73
C ASN A 151 -0.06 -11.68 3.07
N ILE A 152 -0.22 -12.99 3.20
CA ILE A 152 -1.43 -13.68 2.77
C ILE A 152 -2.61 -13.13 3.57
N ARG A 153 -2.49 -13.01 4.90
CA ARG A 153 -3.53 -12.43 5.74
C ARG A 153 -3.86 -10.99 5.33
N LEU A 154 -2.86 -10.17 5.03
CA LEU A 154 -3.04 -8.80 4.52
C LEU A 154 -3.80 -8.79 3.20
N SER A 155 -3.45 -9.70 2.30
CA SER A 155 -4.14 -9.81 1.02
C SER A 155 -5.58 -10.30 1.14
N GLU A 156 -5.93 -11.09 2.17
CA GLU A 156 -7.32 -11.47 2.44
C GLU A 156 -8.16 -10.24 2.81
N ILE A 157 -7.65 -9.43 3.74
CA ILE A 157 -8.30 -8.19 4.19
C ILE A 157 -8.40 -7.23 3.02
N TYR A 158 -7.30 -6.96 2.31
CA TYR A 158 -7.30 -6.14 1.09
C TYR A 158 -8.38 -6.57 0.10
N LEU A 159 -8.45 -7.87 -0.23
CA LEU A 159 -9.40 -8.39 -1.21
C LEU A 159 -10.84 -8.37 -0.72
N SER A 160 -11.06 -8.36 0.60
CA SER A 160 -12.38 -8.20 1.22
C SER A 160 -12.83 -6.75 1.17
N GLU A 161 -12.00 -5.84 1.71
CA GLU A 161 -12.34 -4.43 1.91
C GLU A 161 -12.45 -3.68 0.58
N THR A 162 -11.58 -3.99 -0.39
CA THR A 162 -11.61 -3.37 -1.73
C THR A 162 -12.67 -3.96 -2.68
N LYS A 163 -13.63 -4.75 -2.15
CA LYS A 163 -14.83 -5.11 -2.93
C LYS A 163 -15.77 -3.91 -3.10
N ASN A 164 -15.80 -3.02 -2.13
CA ASN A 164 -16.55 -1.78 -2.22
C ASN A 164 -15.83 -0.82 -3.17
N GLU A 165 -16.55 -0.27 -4.15
CA GLU A 165 -15.99 0.65 -5.14
C GLU A 165 -15.54 1.99 -4.55
N ASN A 166 -16.10 2.37 -3.39
CA ASN A 166 -15.72 3.56 -2.64
C ASN A 166 -14.58 3.32 -1.65
N ALA A 167 -14.08 2.08 -1.54
CA ALA A 167 -12.97 1.75 -0.68
C ALA A 167 -11.63 1.95 -1.40
N GLN A 168 -10.74 2.70 -0.78
CA GLN A 168 -9.35 2.89 -1.20
C GLN A 168 -8.42 2.30 -0.15
N TRP A 169 -7.50 1.45 -0.60
CA TRP A 169 -6.43 0.94 0.26
C TRP A 169 -5.26 1.91 0.32
N LEU A 170 -4.71 2.10 1.51
CA LEU A 170 -3.46 2.80 1.78
C LEU A 170 -2.43 1.78 2.30
N THR A 171 -1.23 1.79 1.76
CA THR A 171 -0.12 0.95 2.25
C THR A 171 0.55 1.59 3.47
N GLU A 172 1.30 0.81 4.24
CA GLU A 172 2.21 1.30 5.30
C GLU A 172 3.02 2.53 4.87
N ARG A 173 3.52 2.55 3.63
CA ARG A 173 4.30 3.69 3.11
C ARG A 173 3.44 4.91 2.81
N ASP A 174 2.21 4.73 2.35
CA ASP A 174 1.27 5.84 2.16
C ASP A 174 0.92 6.44 3.53
N LEU A 175 0.75 5.60 4.56
CA LEU A 175 0.55 6.03 5.95
C LEU A 175 1.77 6.74 6.54
N GLN A 176 2.97 6.25 6.24
CA GLN A 176 4.21 6.91 6.64
C GLN A 176 4.31 8.29 6.02
N GLN A 177 4.05 8.42 4.71
CA GLN A 177 4.07 9.72 4.04
C GLN A 177 3.00 10.66 4.60
N LEU A 178 1.79 10.17 4.82
CA LEU A 178 0.69 10.93 5.43
C LEU A 178 1.08 11.49 6.80
N PHE A 179 1.76 10.68 7.61
CA PHE A 179 2.27 11.11 8.91
C PHE A 179 3.34 12.19 8.77
N LEU A 180 4.34 11.99 7.89
CA LEU A 180 5.39 12.98 7.62
C LEU A 180 4.81 14.33 7.19
N ASP A 181 3.84 14.31 6.28
CA ASP A 181 3.14 15.50 5.81
C ASP A 181 2.35 16.19 6.95
N THR A 182 1.82 15.39 7.90
CA THR A 182 1.05 15.89 9.05
C THR A 182 1.95 16.57 10.08
N ILE A 183 3.18 16.08 10.26
CA ILE A 183 4.09 16.60 11.29
C ILE A 183 4.96 17.78 10.81
N GLN A 184 5.03 18.00 9.51
CA GLN A 184 5.92 19.00 8.90
C GLN A 184 5.68 20.42 9.45
N GLY A 185 6.75 21.05 9.94
CA GLY A 185 6.73 22.43 10.44
C GLY A 185 6.14 22.59 11.84
N ARG A 186 5.92 21.51 12.58
CA ARG A 186 5.46 21.56 13.96
C ARG A 186 6.63 21.65 14.95
N GLU A 187 6.35 22.15 16.15
CA GLU A 187 7.34 22.26 17.23
C GLU A 187 7.84 20.88 17.69
N ASP A 188 6.98 19.87 17.67
CA ASP A 188 7.25 18.47 18.07
C ASP A 188 7.80 17.60 16.91
N GLU A 189 8.03 18.16 15.71
CA GLU A 189 8.42 17.40 14.51
C GLU A 189 9.66 16.51 14.77
N ARG A 190 10.69 17.06 15.43
CA ARG A 190 11.93 16.34 15.71
C ARG A 190 11.71 15.13 16.62
N GLU A 191 10.90 15.28 17.66
CA GLU A 191 10.60 14.20 18.61
C GLU A 191 9.81 13.08 17.93
N LEU A 192 8.85 13.43 17.07
CA LEU A 192 8.05 12.46 16.32
C LEU A 192 8.86 11.74 15.24
N LEU A 193 9.79 12.44 14.59
CA LEU A 193 10.75 11.82 13.67
C LEU A 193 11.70 10.87 14.41
N ASP A 194 12.16 11.24 15.59
CA ASP A 194 12.97 10.36 16.43
C ASP A 194 12.16 9.12 16.87
N ALA A 195 10.90 9.28 17.27
CA ALA A 195 10.00 8.18 17.64
C ALA A 195 9.73 7.20 16.48
N LEU A 196 9.57 7.70 15.25
CA LEU A 196 9.51 6.88 14.04
C LEU A 196 10.80 6.09 13.83
N ARG A 197 11.96 6.74 14.01
CA ARG A 197 13.27 6.12 13.82
C ARG A 197 13.57 5.06 14.87
N THR A 198 13.10 5.25 16.12
CA THR A 198 13.29 4.31 17.23
C THR A 198 12.16 3.28 17.33
N HIS A 199 11.20 3.28 16.42
CA HIS A 199 10.05 2.36 16.40
C HIS A 199 9.15 2.42 17.66
N THR A 200 9.20 3.51 18.43
CA THR A 200 8.25 3.76 19.51
C THR A 200 6.93 4.35 18.98
N LEU A 201 6.93 4.78 17.72
CA LEU A 201 5.75 5.11 16.91
C LEU A 201 5.93 4.43 15.56
N SER A 202 4.92 3.69 15.10
CA SER A 202 5.05 2.91 13.85
C SER A 202 3.74 2.92 13.05
N PRO A 203 3.78 3.22 11.73
CA PRO A 203 2.62 3.09 10.86
C PRO A 203 2.11 1.64 10.83
N PRO A 204 0.79 1.41 10.83
CA PRO A 204 0.20 0.09 10.58
C PRO A 204 0.48 -0.46 9.18
N ASP A 205 0.27 -1.76 8.99
CA ASP A 205 0.51 -2.46 7.70
C ASP A 205 -0.26 -1.86 6.51
N GLY A 206 -1.44 -1.31 6.78
CA GLY A 206 -2.22 -0.57 5.82
C GLY A 206 -3.44 0.09 6.44
N ALA A 207 -4.27 0.67 5.59
CA ALA A 207 -5.55 1.23 6.00
C ALA A 207 -6.57 1.17 4.86
N VAL A 208 -7.84 1.25 5.24
CA VAL A 208 -8.96 1.38 4.31
C VAL A 208 -9.59 2.75 4.51
N LEU A 209 -9.58 3.55 3.45
CA LEU A 209 -10.40 4.76 3.35
C LEU A 209 -11.71 4.36 2.69
N CYS A 210 -12.83 4.49 3.40
CA CYS A 210 -14.16 4.21 2.88
C CYS A 210 -15.11 5.33 3.31
N ASN A 211 -15.81 5.95 2.36
CA ASN A 211 -16.77 7.03 2.64
C ASN A 211 -16.22 8.21 3.45
N GLY A 212 -14.91 8.47 3.39
CA GLY A 212 -14.25 9.55 4.12
C GLY A 212 -13.75 9.17 5.52
N GLU A 213 -13.97 7.93 5.94
CA GLU A 213 -13.45 7.38 7.20
C GLU A 213 -12.27 6.45 6.92
N VAL A 214 -11.25 6.52 7.77
CA VAL A 214 -10.04 5.67 7.66
C VAL A 214 -10.00 4.70 8.83
N THR A 215 -9.91 3.41 8.52
CA THR A 215 -9.64 2.36 9.49
C THR A 215 -8.25 1.80 9.23
N LEU A 216 -7.37 1.89 10.22
CA LEU A 216 -6.03 1.32 10.21
C LEU A 216 -6.09 -0.19 10.41
N ILE A 217 -5.24 -0.92 9.71
CA ILE A 217 -5.19 -2.38 9.72
C ILE A 217 -3.77 -2.79 10.14
N GLU A 218 -3.67 -3.56 11.22
CA GLU A 218 -2.41 -4.17 11.66
C GLU A 218 -2.58 -5.68 11.78
N ILE A 219 -1.60 -6.43 11.29
CA ILE A 219 -1.57 -7.88 11.38
C ILE A 219 -0.58 -8.31 12.45
N VAL A 220 -1.11 -8.94 13.49
CA VAL A 220 -0.33 -9.42 14.61
C VAL A 220 -0.06 -10.91 14.49
N SER A 221 1.18 -11.30 14.74
CA SER A 221 1.54 -12.71 14.94
C SER A 221 1.66 -13.03 16.42
N VAL A 222 1.70 -14.32 16.78
CA VAL A 222 1.84 -14.78 18.17
C VAL A 222 3.09 -14.27 18.91
N ASN A 223 4.09 -13.77 18.16
CA ASN A 223 5.34 -13.28 18.72
C ASN A 223 5.38 -11.76 18.89
N TYR A 224 4.28 -11.05 18.60
CA TYR A 224 4.27 -9.60 18.75
C TYR A 224 4.50 -9.20 20.20
N SER A 225 5.45 -8.30 20.42
CA SER A 225 5.72 -7.77 21.75
C SER A 225 4.68 -6.70 22.11
N GLN A 226 4.52 -6.43 23.41
CA GLN A 226 3.62 -5.38 23.87
C GLN A 226 4.08 -3.99 23.37
N GLU A 227 5.39 -3.82 23.19
CA GLU A 227 6.00 -2.61 22.64
C GLU A 227 5.63 -2.41 21.16
N GLU A 228 5.62 -3.48 20.35
CA GLU A 228 5.21 -3.42 18.94
C GLU A 228 3.73 -3.00 18.83
N ILE A 229 2.86 -3.59 19.65
CA ILE A 229 1.43 -3.22 19.71
C ILE A 229 1.29 -1.75 20.16
N SER A 230 2.02 -1.35 21.19
CA SER A 230 1.99 0.01 21.73
C SER A 230 2.43 1.06 20.71
N ALA A 231 3.46 0.76 19.90
CA ALA A 231 3.94 1.67 18.87
C ALA A 231 2.89 1.90 17.76
N LYS A 232 2.12 0.87 17.42
CA LYS A 232 1.00 0.95 16.45
C LYS A 232 -0.19 1.72 17.03
N GLN A 233 -0.48 1.51 18.31
CA GLN A 233 -1.52 2.26 19.01
C GLN A 233 -1.14 3.75 19.13
N THR A 234 0.13 4.05 19.43
CA THR A 234 0.64 5.43 19.49
C THR A 234 0.44 6.16 18.15
N TYR A 235 0.68 5.49 17.03
CA TYR A 235 0.37 6.05 15.71
C TYR A 235 -1.13 6.30 15.52
N SER A 236 -1.97 5.33 15.88
CA SER A 236 -3.45 5.41 15.80
C SER A 236 -3.99 6.59 16.62
N ASP A 237 -3.53 6.74 17.85
CA ASP A 237 -3.93 7.82 18.77
C ASP A 237 -3.49 9.18 18.22
N TYR A 238 -2.25 9.29 17.75
CA TYR A 238 -1.72 10.54 17.19
C TYR A 238 -2.49 10.98 15.95
N MET A 239 -2.76 10.05 15.03
CA MET A 239 -3.49 10.33 13.80
C MET A 239 -5.00 10.42 14.00
N SER A 240 -5.50 10.11 15.20
CA SER A 240 -6.94 10.02 15.51
C SER A 240 -7.70 9.12 14.54
N MET A 241 -7.12 7.96 14.21
CA MET A 241 -7.70 6.97 13.29
C MET A 241 -7.87 5.64 14.01
N PRO A 242 -9.05 5.01 14.00
CA PRO A 242 -9.26 3.72 14.65
C PRO A 242 -8.37 2.63 14.03
N ILE A 243 -7.89 1.71 14.86
CA ILE A 243 -7.04 0.60 14.45
C ILE A 243 -7.70 -0.74 14.77
N GLU A 244 -7.63 -1.65 13.81
CA GLU A 244 -8.09 -3.03 13.94
C GLU A 244 -6.91 -3.99 13.84
N PHE A 245 -6.83 -4.90 14.81
CA PHE A 245 -5.78 -5.91 14.90
C PHE A 245 -6.28 -7.27 14.40
N TYR A 246 -5.58 -7.85 13.44
CA TYR A 246 -5.91 -9.12 12.82
C TYR A 246 -4.83 -10.15 13.13
N ARG A 247 -5.24 -11.32 13.61
CA ARG A 247 -4.30 -12.44 13.79
C ARG A 247 -4.02 -13.13 12.45
N VAL A 248 -2.78 -13.59 12.29
CA VAL A 248 -2.35 -14.54 11.25
C VAL A 248 -2.90 -15.93 11.52
#